data_AF-A0A8I3AV40-F1
#
_entry.id   AF-A0A8I3AV40-F1
#
_cell.length_a   1.000
_cell.length_b   1.000
_cell.length_c   1.000
_cell.angle_alpha   90.00
_cell.angle_beta   90.00
_cell.angle_gamma   90.00
#
_symmetry.space_group_name_H-M   'P 1'
#
loop_
_entity.id
_entity.type
_entity.pdbx_description
1 polymer ?
#
loop_
_entity_poly.entity_id
_entity_poly.type
_entity_poly.pdbx_seq_one_letter_code
_entity_poly.pdbx_strand_id
1 'polypeptide(L)'
;MRVLVIGGTGMIGGIDPPFVVGTVPGMKVPMFEAYVQYAEGKFGLPETAPAGGLNFISARSLAEAISGALGRPEAVSGRTILVGDENLTYAEYFGKFFSAVRKIPVKIEVNKEEHPVLPRTALFAGAEILAYEPDAKDVEILGNYHRDDIDNVVNQIVRQYHSD
;
A
#
# COMPACT_ATOMS: atom_id res chain seq x y z
N MET A 1 3.10 3.15 -11.13
CA MET A 1 3.26 1.89 -11.91
C MET A 1 1.91 1.59 -12.50
N ARG A 2 1.78 1.26 -13.78
CA ARG A 2 0.48 0.94 -14.41
C ARG A 2 0.40 -0.54 -14.76
N VAL A 3 -0.74 -1.18 -14.51
CA VAL A 3 -0.99 -2.57 -14.88
C VAL A 3 -1.82 -2.60 -16.16
N LEU A 4 -1.30 -3.28 -17.18
CA LEU A 4 -2.03 -3.52 -18.43
C LEU A 4 -2.89 -4.79 -18.27
N VAL A 5 -4.17 -4.67 -18.60
CA VAL A 5 -5.12 -5.78 -18.58
C VAL A 5 -5.51 -6.12 -20.02
N ILE A 6 -5.26 -7.36 -20.45
CA ILE A 6 -5.58 -7.85 -21.81
C ILE A 6 -6.61 -8.97 -21.72
N GLY A 7 -7.80 -8.74 -22.28
CA GLY A 7 -8.86 -9.74 -22.40
C GLY A 7 -8.65 -10.68 -23.59
N GLY A 8 -9.25 -11.87 -23.53
CA GLY A 8 -9.06 -12.94 -24.54
C GLY A 8 -9.45 -12.59 -25.99
N THR A 9 -10.16 -11.48 -26.21
CA THR A 9 -10.55 -10.95 -27.52
C THR A 9 -9.70 -9.76 -27.99
N GLY A 10 -8.57 -9.48 -27.32
CA GLY A 10 -7.70 -8.35 -27.66
C GLY A 10 -8.15 -7.00 -27.08
N MET A 11 -9.14 -6.99 -26.19
CA MET A 11 -9.53 -5.80 -25.43
C MET A 11 -8.44 -5.43 -24.43
N ILE A 12 -8.13 -4.12 -24.34
CA ILE A 12 -7.02 -3.61 -23.53
C ILE A 12 -7.54 -2.53 -22.59
N GLY A 13 -7.31 -2.71 -21.29
CA GLY A 13 -7.57 -1.71 -20.25
C GLY A 13 -6.34 -1.50 -19.36
N GLY A 14 -6.40 -0.49 -18.49
CA GLY A 14 -5.35 -0.19 -17.53
C GLY A 14 -5.89 -0.06 -16.10
N ILE A 15 -5.08 -0.46 -15.12
CA ILE A 15 -5.28 -0.16 -13.70
C ILE A 15 -4.11 0.71 -13.23
N ASP A 16 -4.41 1.83 -12.57
CA ASP A 16 -3.42 2.76 -12.00
C ASP A 16 -3.47 2.67 -10.47
N PRO A 17 -2.68 1.78 -9.84
CA PRO A 17 -2.62 1.68 -8.39
C PRO A 17 -1.69 2.74 -7.77
N PRO A 18 -1.90 3.09 -6.50
CA PRO A 18 -1.01 3.92 -5.72
C PRO A 18 0.10 3.05 -5.11
N PHE A 19 0.46 3.29 -3.85
CA PHE A 19 1.45 2.47 -3.16
C PHE A 19 0.84 1.13 -2.74
N VAL A 20 1.38 0.06 -3.32
CA VAL A 20 0.90 -1.30 -3.08
C VAL A 20 1.61 -1.88 -1.86
N VAL A 21 0.83 -2.28 -0.86
CA VAL A 21 1.31 -2.88 0.39
C VAL A 21 1.04 -4.38 0.39
N GLY A 22 2.07 -5.19 0.66
CA GLY A 22 1.89 -6.63 0.83
C GLY A 22 2.96 -7.47 0.15
N THR A 23 3.04 -8.71 0.61
CA THR A 23 3.86 -9.76 0.04
C THR A 23 2.97 -10.88 -0.49
N VAL A 24 3.54 -11.73 -1.33
CA VAL A 24 2.94 -13.03 -1.69
C VAL A 24 3.80 -14.15 -1.09
N PRO A 25 3.24 -15.33 -0.81
CA PRO A 25 4.02 -16.45 -0.28
C PRO A 25 5.28 -16.73 -1.13
N GLY A 26 6.43 -16.79 -0.46
CA GLY A 26 7.73 -17.02 -1.10
C GLY A 26 8.44 -15.77 -1.63
N MET A 27 7.78 -14.60 -1.67
CA MET A 27 8.42 -13.34 -2.05
C MET A 27 9.02 -12.65 -0.83
N LYS A 28 10.31 -12.28 -0.95
CA LYS A 28 10.97 -11.39 0.01
C LYS A 28 11.01 -9.97 -0.54
N VAL A 29 10.49 -9.02 0.22
CA VAL A 29 10.56 -7.59 -0.05
C VAL A 29 11.44 -6.94 1.03
N PRO A 30 12.73 -6.65 0.75
CA PRO A 30 13.67 -6.12 1.75
C PRO A 30 13.21 -4.84 2.45
N MET A 31 12.43 -4.01 1.75
CA MET A 31 11.82 -2.81 2.31
C MET A 31 10.90 -3.12 3.50
N PHE A 32 10.06 -4.14 3.40
CA PHE A 32 9.17 -4.52 4.50
C PHE A 32 9.92 -5.16 5.67
N GLU A 33 10.96 -5.94 5.38
CA GLU A 33 11.87 -6.43 6.42
C GLU A 33 12.49 -5.28 7.21
N ALA A 34 12.98 -4.24 6.52
CA ALA A 34 13.52 -3.04 7.16
C ALA A 34 12.47 -2.30 8.00
N TYR A 35 11.21 -2.21 7.55
CA TYR A 35 10.14 -1.57 8.32
C TYR A 35 9.81 -2.34 9.60
N VAL A 36 9.81 -3.67 9.53
CA VAL A 36 9.58 -4.53 10.71
C VAL A 36 10.76 -4.40 11.68
N GLN A 37 12.00 -4.47 11.20
CA GLN A 37 13.19 -4.30 12.06
C GLN A 37 13.25 -2.90 12.70
N TYR A 38 12.81 -1.87 11.98
CA TYR A 38 12.69 -0.52 12.52
C TYR A 38 11.64 -0.47 13.64
N ALA A 39 10.46 -1.07 13.43
CA ALA A 39 9.40 -1.15 14.44
C ALA A 39 9.78 -2.01 15.67
N GLU A 40 10.65 -3.00 15.49
CA GLU A 40 11.26 -3.79 16.57
C GLU A 40 12.37 -3.02 17.33
N GLY A 41 12.75 -1.83 16.88
CA GLY A 41 13.81 -1.02 17.50
C GLY A 41 15.23 -1.51 17.21
N LYS A 42 15.42 -2.46 16.27
CA LYS A 42 16.73 -3.08 15.97
C LYS A 42 17.77 -2.09 15.45
N PHE A 43 17.34 -0.92 14.96
CA PHE A 43 18.24 0.13 14.48
C PHE A 43 18.65 1.14 15.56
N GLY A 44 18.05 1.12 16.75
CA GLY A 44 18.34 2.11 17.81
C GLY A 44 18.01 3.56 17.41
N LEU A 45 17.07 3.73 16.48
CA LEU A 45 16.65 5.02 15.94
C LEU A 45 15.41 5.54 16.68
N PRO A 46 15.20 6.88 16.74
CA PRO A 46 13.94 7.44 17.23
C PRO A 46 12.73 6.92 16.44
N GLU A 47 11.60 6.74 17.11
CA GLU A 47 10.33 6.28 16.54
C GLU A 47 9.58 7.45 15.91
N THR A 48 9.90 7.73 14.66
CA THR A 48 9.35 8.86 13.92
C THR A 48 8.97 8.42 12.51
N ALA A 49 8.23 9.26 11.81
CA ALA A 49 8.00 9.10 10.38
C ALA A 49 8.27 10.42 9.65
N PRO A 50 8.62 10.37 8.35
CA PRO A 50 8.67 11.59 7.55
C PRO A 50 7.28 12.24 7.44
N ALA A 51 7.27 13.54 7.14
CA ALA A 51 6.04 14.24 6.77
C ALA A 51 5.49 13.73 5.42
N GLY A 52 4.20 13.91 5.19
CA GLY A 52 3.52 13.54 3.95
C GLY A 52 2.65 12.29 4.09
N GLY A 53 2.13 11.82 2.97
CA GLY A 53 1.21 10.70 2.91
C GLY A 53 0.72 10.44 1.50
N LEU A 54 0.03 9.33 1.33
CA LEU A 54 -0.59 8.99 0.05
C LEU A 54 -1.75 8.01 0.26
N ASN A 55 -2.45 7.73 -0.84
CA ASN A 55 -3.34 6.57 -0.89
C ASN A 55 -2.49 5.28 -0.93
N PHE A 56 -2.92 4.27 -0.20
CA PHE A 56 -2.33 2.93 -0.17
C PHE A 56 -3.36 1.93 -0.68
N ILE A 57 -2.92 0.79 -1.20
CA ILE A 57 -3.79 -0.35 -1.53
C ILE A 57 -3.08 -1.65 -1.16
N SER A 58 -3.79 -2.65 -0.65
CA SER A 58 -3.17 -3.95 -0.44
C SER A 58 -2.93 -4.69 -1.76
N ALA A 59 -1.90 -5.54 -1.81
CA ALA A 59 -1.64 -6.40 -2.97
C ALA A 59 -2.84 -7.33 -3.27
N ARG A 60 -3.59 -7.72 -2.24
CA ARG A 60 -4.83 -8.50 -2.38
C ARG A 60 -5.92 -7.66 -3.05
N SER A 61 -6.22 -6.48 -2.54
CA SER A 61 -7.23 -5.58 -3.12
C SER A 61 -6.91 -5.24 -4.58
N LEU A 62 -5.63 -5.01 -4.89
CA LEU A 62 -5.21 -4.82 -6.28
C LEU A 62 -5.43 -6.07 -7.15
N ALA A 63 -5.14 -7.27 -6.65
CA ALA A 63 -5.37 -8.50 -7.38
C ALA A 63 -6.88 -8.73 -7.64
N GLU A 64 -7.73 -8.41 -6.68
CA GLU A 64 -9.20 -8.46 -6.83
C GLU A 64 -9.69 -7.46 -7.88
N ALA A 65 -9.17 -6.22 -7.87
CA ALA A 65 -9.48 -5.22 -8.88
C ALA A 65 -9.07 -5.66 -10.30
N ILE A 66 -7.86 -6.25 -10.45
CA ILE A 66 -7.40 -6.82 -11.72
C ILE A 66 -8.30 -7.97 -12.15
N SER A 67 -8.70 -8.85 -11.22
CA SER A 67 -9.62 -9.94 -11.50
C SER A 67 -10.99 -9.44 -11.98
N GLY A 68 -11.50 -8.36 -11.38
CA GLY A 68 -12.74 -7.70 -11.80
C GLY A 68 -12.63 -7.13 -13.22
N ALA A 69 -11.53 -6.46 -13.53
CA ALA A 69 -11.25 -5.94 -14.87
C ALA A 69 -11.18 -7.05 -15.94
N LEU A 70 -10.52 -8.16 -15.62
CA LEU A 70 -10.44 -9.33 -16.50
C LEU A 70 -11.80 -10.02 -16.70
N GLY A 71 -12.69 -9.98 -15.70
CA GLY A 71 -14.04 -10.53 -15.78
C GLY A 71 -15.03 -9.66 -16.56
N ARG A 72 -14.69 -8.38 -16.81
CA ARG A 72 -15.54 -7.41 -17.53
C ARG A 72 -14.71 -6.58 -18.52
N PRO A 73 -14.00 -7.23 -19.46
CA PRO A 73 -13.01 -6.56 -20.30
C PRO A 73 -13.60 -5.44 -21.17
N GLU A 74 -14.87 -5.54 -21.58
CA GLU A 74 -15.59 -4.51 -22.33
C GLU A 74 -15.83 -3.21 -21.53
N ALA A 75 -16.02 -3.31 -20.21
CA ALA A 75 -16.30 -2.15 -19.36
C ALA A 75 -15.03 -1.33 -19.04
N VAL A 76 -13.85 -1.95 -19.21
CA VAL A 76 -12.54 -1.35 -18.93
C VAL A 76 -11.72 -1.08 -20.19
N SER A 77 -12.17 -1.55 -21.35
CA SER A 77 -11.44 -1.40 -22.62
C SER A 77 -11.26 0.07 -23.00
N GLY A 78 -10.04 0.44 -23.38
CA GLY A 78 -9.67 1.81 -23.76
C GLY A 78 -9.58 2.80 -22.59
N ARG A 79 -9.73 2.33 -21.34
CA ARG A 79 -9.71 3.16 -20.14
C ARG A 79 -8.52 2.79 -19.25
N THR A 80 -8.09 3.74 -18.42
CA THR A 80 -7.22 3.47 -17.28
C THR A 80 -7.99 3.85 -16.03
N ILE A 81 -8.24 2.89 -15.14
CA ILE A 81 -9.02 3.08 -13.92
C ILE A 81 -8.06 3.30 -12.75
N LEU A 82 -8.23 4.42 -12.05
CA LEU A 82 -7.55 4.72 -10.79
C LEU A 82 -8.16 3.88 -9.68
N VAL A 83 -7.34 3.13 -8.94
CA VAL A 83 -7.77 2.31 -7.79
C VAL A 83 -7.10 2.82 -6.54
N GLY A 84 -7.63 2.49 -5.36
CA GLY A 84 -7.08 2.96 -4.10
C GLY A 84 -7.82 2.36 -2.91
N ASP A 85 -7.20 2.42 -1.73
CA ASP A 85 -7.77 1.91 -0.50
C ASP A 85 -7.77 2.96 0.62
N GLU A 86 -6.74 3.03 1.45
CA GLU A 86 -6.70 3.95 2.60
C GLU A 86 -5.84 5.17 2.29
N ASN A 87 -6.35 6.37 2.59
CA ASN A 87 -5.56 7.60 2.58
C ASN A 87 -4.86 7.76 3.93
N LEU A 88 -3.53 7.57 3.98
CA LEU A 88 -2.75 7.60 5.21
C LEU A 88 -1.59 8.58 5.11
N THR A 89 -1.30 9.29 6.20
CA THR A 89 0.01 9.89 6.42
C THR A 89 1.05 8.79 6.60
N TYR A 90 2.32 9.09 6.32
CA TYR A 90 3.40 8.15 6.64
C TYR A 90 3.43 7.84 8.14
N ALA A 91 3.13 8.81 9.00
CA ALA A 91 3.02 8.59 10.45
C ALA A 91 1.94 7.55 10.80
N GLU A 92 0.76 7.63 10.20
CA GLU A 92 -0.28 6.63 10.39
C GLU A 92 0.14 5.26 9.84
N TYR A 93 0.66 5.22 8.61
CA TYR A 93 1.08 3.98 7.97
C TYR A 93 2.20 3.25 8.74
N PHE A 94 3.27 3.94 9.15
CA PHE A 94 4.32 3.31 9.95
C PHE A 94 3.85 3.01 11.37
N GLY A 95 2.96 3.84 11.95
CA GLY A 95 2.30 3.56 13.22
C GLY A 95 1.61 2.18 13.24
N LYS A 96 1.07 1.73 12.10
CA LYS A 96 0.50 0.38 11.95
C LYS A 96 1.56 -0.73 12.15
N PHE A 97 2.80 -0.56 11.66
CA PHE A 97 3.89 -1.52 11.89
C PHE A 97 4.30 -1.59 13.35
N PHE A 98 4.51 -0.43 14.00
CA PHE A 98 4.80 -0.37 15.44
C PHE A 98 3.69 -1.01 16.26
N SER A 99 2.43 -0.74 15.89
CA SER A 99 1.27 -1.30 16.56
C SER A 99 1.20 -2.82 16.43
N ALA A 100 1.48 -3.34 15.23
CA ALA A 100 1.46 -4.78 14.95
C ALA A 100 2.59 -5.53 15.69
N VAL A 101 3.80 -4.96 15.75
CA VAL A 101 4.93 -5.54 16.52
C VAL A 101 4.62 -5.55 18.02
N ARG A 102 4.10 -4.43 18.56
CA ARG A 102 3.85 -4.28 20.01
C ARG A 102 2.52 -4.86 20.47
N LYS A 103 1.62 -5.20 19.54
CA LYS A 103 0.25 -5.66 19.80
C LYS A 103 -0.58 -4.66 20.62
N ILE A 104 -0.27 -3.37 20.50
CA ILE A 104 -1.01 -2.24 21.10
C ILE A 104 -1.00 -1.06 20.11
N PRO A 105 -1.99 -0.14 20.14
CA PRO A 105 -1.93 1.05 19.29
C PRO A 105 -0.71 1.92 19.59
N VAL A 106 0.01 2.31 18.55
CA VAL A 106 1.18 3.19 18.62
C VAL A 106 0.99 4.36 17.67
N LYS A 107 1.08 5.57 18.23
CA LYS A 107 1.19 6.80 17.45
C LYS A 107 2.66 7.21 17.40
N ILE A 108 3.16 7.46 16.20
CA ILE A 108 4.53 7.95 15.97
C ILE A 108 4.51 9.41 15.58
N GLU A 109 5.56 10.13 15.97
CA GLU A 109 5.67 11.56 15.71
C GLU A 109 6.29 11.83 14.33
N VAL A 110 5.93 12.97 13.74
CA VAL A 110 6.48 13.39 12.45
C VAL A 110 7.83 14.08 12.68
N ASN A 111 8.88 13.58 12.02
CA ASN A 111 10.16 14.26 11.91
C ASN A 111 10.33 14.85 10.50
N LYS A 112 10.66 16.13 10.41
CA LYS A 112 10.87 16.84 9.13
C LYS A 112 12.30 16.70 8.60
N GLU A 113 13.23 16.20 9.42
CA GLU A 113 14.59 15.88 8.99
C GLU A 113 14.62 14.63 8.09
N GLU A 114 15.76 14.35 7.46
CA GLU A 114 15.93 13.18 6.60
C GLU A 114 15.78 11.89 7.43
N HIS A 115 14.84 11.02 7.05
CA HIS A 115 14.56 9.81 7.83
C HIS A 115 15.49 8.66 7.42
N PRO A 116 16.29 8.07 8.33
CA PRO A 116 17.34 7.10 7.96
C PRO A 116 16.81 5.82 7.27
N VAL A 117 15.62 5.37 7.65
CA VAL A 117 14.96 4.18 7.06
C VAL A 117 14.10 4.56 5.84
N LEU A 118 13.75 5.85 5.71
CA LEU A 118 12.75 6.36 4.76
C LEU A 118 13.24 7.67 4.15
N PRO A 119 14.38 7.65 3.44
CA PRO A 119 14.93 8.86 2.89
C PRO A 119 13.90 9.50 1.96
N ARG A 120 13.93 10.83 1.82
CA ARG A 120 12.96 11.57 0.99
C ARG A 120 12.95 11.07 -0.46
N THR A 121 14.07 10.54 -0.94
CA THR A 121 14.20 9.92 -2.27
C THR A 121 13.39 8.64 -2.44
N ALA A 122 13.02 7.97 -1.34
CA ALA A 122 12.15 6.80 -1.34
C ALA A 122 10.65 7.15 -1.20
N LEU A 123 10.32 8.41 -0.88
CA LEU A 123 8.94 8.87 -0.69
C LEU A 123 8.33 9.27 -2.03
N PHE A 124 7.37 8.47 -2.51
CA PHE A 124 6.75 8.67 -3.83
C PHE A 124 6.10 10.05 -4.00
N ALA A 125 5.50 10.58 -2.92
CA ALA A 125 4.86 11.89 -2.86
C ALA A 125 5.75 12.98 -2.23
N GLY A 126 7.01 12.69 -1.90
CA GLY A 126 7.82 13.56 -1.05
C GLY A 126 7.12 13.83 0.30
N ALA A 127 7.12 15.10 0.72
CA ALA A 127 6.50 15.54 1.98
C ALA A 127 5.03 15.97 1.84
N GLU A 128 4.43 15.85 0.65
CA GLU A 128 3.04 16.18 0.41
C GLU A 128 2.11 15.02 0.79
N ILE A 129 0.83 15.34 1.01
CA ILE A 129 -0.23 14.34 1.21
C ILE A 129 -1.00 14.20 -0.09
N LEU A 130 -0.86 13.06 -0.77
CA LEU A 130 -1.63 12.72 -1.97
C LEU A 130 -2.82 11.81 -1.61
N ALA A 131 -3.91 12.43 -1.15
CA ALA A 131 -5.14 11.74 -0.81
C ALA A 131 -6.18 11.85 -1.93
N TYR A 132 -6.89 10.75 -2.21
CA TYR A 132 -8.00 10.73 -3.15
C TYR A 132 -8.94 9.55 -2.87
N GLU A 133 -10.14 9.60 -3.44
CA GLU A 133 -11.08 8.49 -3.46
C GLU A 133 -11.28 8.01 -4.90
N PRO A 134 -11.19 6.71 -5.19
CA PRO A 134 -11.58 6.17 -6.49
C PRO A 134 -13.03 6.48 -6.83
N ASP A 135 -13.36 6.59 -8.12
CA ASP A 135 -14.75 6.75 -8.54
C ASP A 135 -15.56 5.50 -8.17
N ALA A 136 -16.70 5.69 -7.48
CA ALA A 136 -17.50 4.59 -6.97
C ALA A 136 -18.03 3.67 -8.08
N LYS A 137 -18.34 4.20 -9.27
CA LYS A 137 -18.78 3.38 -10.42
C LYS A 137 -17.63 2.55 -10.96
N ASP A 138 -16.41 3.08 -10.94
CA ASP A 138 -15.24 2.34 -11.34
C ASP A 138 -14.93 1.21 -10.34
N VAL A 139 -15.08 1.45 -9.04
CA VAL A 139 -14.97 0.39 -8.01
C VAL A 139 -16.03 -0.70 -8.24
N GLU A 140 -17.26 -0.33 -8.56
CA GLU A 140 -18.34 -1.27 -8.88
C GLU A 140 -18.04 -2.09 -10.15
N ILE A 141 -17.57 -1.44 -11.21
CA ILE A 141 -17.13 -2.09 -12.46
C ILE A 141 -16.01 -3.09 -12.18
N LEU A 142 -15.10 -2.79 -11.26
CA LEU A 142 -14.02 -3.67 -10.83
C LEU A 142 -14.44 -4.74 -9.83
N GLY A 143 -15.74 -4.87 -9.57
CA GLY A 143 -16.30 -5.96 -8.75
C GLY A 143 -16.29 -5.70 -7.25
N ASN A 144 -16.19 -4.42 -6.84
CA ASN A 144 -16.15 -4.02 -5.43
C ASN A 144 -15.04 -4.75 -4.66
N TYR A 145 -13.79 -4.60 -5.13
CA TYR A 145 -12.61 -5.13 -4.45
C TYR A 145 -12.57 -4.67 -2.99
N HIS A 146 -12.00 -5.50 -2.12
CA HIS A 146 -11.96 -5.20 -0.68
C HIS A 146 -11.18 -3.91 -0.41
N ARG A 147 -11.68 -3.13 0.54
CA ARG A 147 -11.06 -1.93 1.07
C ARG A 147 -10.90 -2.06 2.60
N ASP A 148 -10.17 -1.13 3.19
CA ASP A 148 -9.74 -1.08 4.59
C ASP A 148 -8.85 -2.28 4.98
N ASP A 149 -7.92 -2.67 4.08
CA ASP A 149 -7.09 -3.89 4.24
C ASP A 149 -5.65 -3.60 4.68
N ILE A 150 -5.25 -2.32 4.89
CA ILE A 150 -3.85 -1.99 5.20
C ILE A 150 -3.44 -2.54 6.57
N ASP A 151 -4.31 -2.51 7.58
CA ASP A 151 -4.00 -3.11 8.88
C ASP A 151 -3.80 -4.62 8.79
N ASN A 152 -4.67 -5.30 8.05
CA ASN A 152 -4.58 -6.75 7.89
C ASN A 152 -3.29 -7.15 7.15
N VAL A 153 -2.95 -6.48 6.06
CA VAL A 153 -1.72 -6.79 5.31
C VAL A 153 -0.45 -6.43 6.08
N VAL A 154 -0.45 -5.34 6.87
CA VAL A 154 0.68 -5.01 7.76
C VAL A 154 0.89 -6.11 8.80
N ASN A 155 -0.19 -6.63 9.40
CA ASN A 155 -0.10 -7.77 10.32
C ASN A 155 0.47 -9.03 9.64
N GLN A 156 0.14 -9.28 8.38
CA GLN A 156 0.71 -10.40 7.61
C GLN A 156 2.22 -10.19 7.37
N ILE A 157 2.62 -8.98 6.99
CA ILE A 157 4.02 -8.61 6.80
C ILE A 157 4.81 -8.79 8.10
N VAL A 158 4.30 -8.27 9.22
CA VAL A 158 4.95 -8.46 10.54
C VAL A 158 5.08 -9.94 10.85
N ARG A 159 4.03 -10.75 10.68
CA ARG A 159 4.14 -12.22 10.87
C ARG A 159 5.20 -12.89 10.00
N GLN A 160 5.45 -12.37 8.79
CA GLN A 160 6.46 -12.93 7.88
C GLN A 160 7.90 -12.58 8.28
N TYR A 161 8.12 -11.39 8.84
CA TYR A 161 9.47 -10.85 9.09
C TYR A 161 9.86 -10.69 10.56
N HIS A 162 8.89 -10.76 11.46
CA HIS A 162 9.15 -10.69 12.89
C HIS A 162 10.07 -11.83 13.29
N SER A 163 11.16 -11.50 13.98
CA SER A 163 12.06 -12.51 14.54
C SER A 163 11.67 -12.75 15.99
N ASP A 164 11.45 -14.01 16.37
CA ASP A 164 11.30 -14.39 17.78
C ASP A 164 12.58 -14.11 18.60
#